data_AF-A0A4R0P1V7-F1
#
_entry.id   AF-A0A4R0P1V7-F1
#
_cell.length_a   1.000
_cell.length_b   1.000
_cell.length_c   1.000
_cell.angle_alpha   90.00
_cell.angle_beta   90.00
_cell.angle_gamma   90.00
#
_symmetry.space_group_name_H-M   'P 1'
#
loop_
_entity.id
_entity.type
_entity.pdbx_description
1 polymer ?
#
loop_
_entity_poly.entity_id
_entity_poly.type
_entity_poly.pdbx_seq_one_letter_code
_entity_poly.pdbx_strand_id
1 'polypeptide(L)'
;MKRTSLVMLFISLMIFACKKNKDTVEDGPGEIYGRWKLTETLADPGDGSGRYMKVKGNPQYLNLERSGQMNGDALSDLQTFKILDSVTMEVYSKSYMRSIPYRYKVSARSLTLNPPCFEGCGYRFVRE
;
A
#
# COMPACT_ATOMS: atom_id res chain seq x y z
N MET A 1 -8.29 -27.42 53.62
CA MET A 1 -8.02 -27.81 52.21
C MET A 1 -7.70 -26.56 51.41
N LYS A 2 -6.44 -26.47 50.98
CA LYS A 2 -5.84 -25.38 50.18
C LYS A 2 -6.32 -25.54 48.73
N ARG A 3 -7.25 -24.70 48.25
CA ARG A 3 -7.73 -24.78 46.85
C ARG A 3 -7.90 -23.44 46.13
N THR A 4 -7.51 -22.32 46.74
CA THR A 4 -7.67 -20.99 46.12
C THR A 4 -6.36 -20.36 45.62
N SER A 5 -5.21 -20.98 45.87
CA SER A 5 -3.89 -20.40 45.51
C SER A 5 -3.43 -20.64 44.07
N LEU A 6 -4.09 -21.46 43.26
CA LEU A 6 -3.56 -21.84 41.94
C LEU A 6 -4.10 -20.99 40.77
N VAL A 7 -5.22 -20.28 40.95
CA VAL A 7 -5.86 -19.51 39.86
C VAL A 7 -5.17 -18.18 39.60
N MET A 8 -4.51 -17.61 40.62
CA MET A 8 -3.84 -16.30 40.51
C MET A 8 -2.50 -16.37 39.74
N LEU A 9 -1.93 -17.56 39.55
CA LEU A 9 -0.66 -17.76 38.84
C LEU A 9 -0.84 -17.85 37.31
N PHE A 10 -2.04 -18.20 36.82
CA PHE A 10 -2.29 -18.36 35.38
C PHE A 10 -2.56 -17.02 34.67
N ILE A 11 -3.02 -16.00 35.39
CA ILE A 11 -3.35 -14.68 34.81
C ILE A 11 -2.09 -13.83 34.57
N SER A 12 -1.00 -14.03 35.32
CA SER A 12 0.22 -13.23 35.13
C SER A 12 1.08 -13.65 33.94
N LEU A 13 0.78 -14.78 33.29
CA LEU A 13 1.54 -15.29 32.14
C LEU A 13 1.04 -14.76 30.78
N MET A 14 -0.15 -14.13 30.74
CA MET A 14 -0.73 -13.62 29.50
C MET A 14 -0.27 -12.21 29.10
N ILE A 15 0.50 -11.52 29.96
CA ILE A 15 0.96 -10.12 29.72
C ILE A 15 2.28 -9.99 28.95
N PHE A 16 2.92 -11.09 28.55
CA PHE A 16 4.20 -11.06 27.82
C PHE A 16 4.13 -11.29 26.30
N ALA A 17 2.93 -11.41 25.72
CA ALA A 17 2.77 -11.78 24.30
C ALA A 17 2.67 -10.60 23.31
N CYS A 18 3.03 -9.37 23.69
CA CYS A 18 3.13 -8.24 22.77
C CYS A 18 4.58 -7.78 22.60
N LYS A 19 5.35 -8.52 21.79
CA LYS A 19 6.54 -7.93 21.15
C LYS A 19 6.05 -7.03 20.01
N LYS A 20 5.92 -5.73 20.27
CA LYS A 20 5.83 -4.73 19.20
C LYS A 20 7.20 -4.71 18.51
N ASN A 21 7.31 -5.39 17.37
CA ASN A 21 8.48 -5.26 16.49
C ASN A 21 8.67 -3.78 16.18
N LYS A 22 9.83 -3.23 16.57
CA LYS A 22 10.17 -1.80 16.46
C LYS A 22 10.77 -1.44 15.09
N ASP A 23 10.40 -2.16 14.03
CA ASP A 23 10.99 -1.94 12.69
C ASP A 23 10.10 -1.15 11.72
N THR A 24 8.87 -0.81 12.12
CA THR A 24 8.12 0.20 11.40
C THR A 24 8.44 1.54 12.02
N VAL A 25 9.42 2.26 11.46
CA VAL A 25 9.38 3.72 11.51
C VAL A 25 8.00 4.09 11.02
N GLU A 26 7.12 4.55 11.92
CA GLU A 26 5.84 5.10 11.51
C GLU A 26 6.17 6.38 10.76
N ASP A 27 6.38 6.24 9.45
CA ASP A 27 6.41 7.37 8.53
C ASP A 27 5.09 8.11 8.76
N GLY A 28 5.17 9.34 9.27
CA GLY A 28 4.01 10.15 9.63
C GLY A 28 3.01 10.35 8.49
N PRO A 29 1.91 11.06 8.74
CA PRO A 29 0.86 11.26 7.74
C PRO A 29 1.47 11.78 6.42
N GLY A 30 1.22 11.04 5.35
CA GLY A 30 1.81 11.29 4.04
C GLY A 30 0.91 12.13 3.14
N GLU A 31 1.50 13.10 2.45
CA GLU A 31 0.85 13.82 1.36
C GLU A 31 0.87 12.98 0.08
N ILE A 32 -0.27 12.74 -0.57
CA ILE A 32 -0.31 11.87 -1.76
C ILE A 32 0.29 12.54 -3.00
N TYR A 33 0.19 13.86 -3.08
CA TYR A 33 0.72 14.62 -4.20
C TYR A 33 2.26 14.63 -4.21
N GLY A 34 2.81 14.65 -5.41
CA GLY A 34 4.26 14.69 -5.65
C GLY A 34 4.74 13.58 -6.58
N ARG A 35 6.06 13.44 -6.63
CA ARG A 35 6.74 12.47 -7.47
C ARG A 35 7.10 11.22 -6.68
N TRP A 36 6.86 10.07 -7.30
CA TRP A 36 6.94 8.75 -6.71
C TRP A 36 7.72 7.84 -7.65
N LYS A 37 8.80 7.24 -7.15
CA LYS A 37 9.60 6.27 -7.90
C LYS A 37 9.06 4.86 -7.68
N LEU A 38 8.76 4.14 -8.76
CA LEU A 38 8.30 2.75 -8.69
C LEU A 38 9.43 1.85 -8.21
N THR A 39 9.17 1.02 -7.19
CA THR A 39 10.16 0.12 -6.60
C THR A 39 9.77 -1.33 -6.70
N GLU A 40 8.49 -1.67 -6.55
CA GLU A 40 8.02 -3.05 -6.58
C GLU A 40 6.65 -3.17 -7.27
N THR A 41 6.43 -4.30 -7.94
CA THR A 41 5.14 -4.67 -8.51
C THR A 41 4.71 -6.04 -8.01
N LEU A 42 3.40 -6.24 -7.90
CA LEU A 42 2.77 -7.50 -7.56
C LEU A 42 1.80 -7.87 -8.69
N ALA A 43 1.89 -9.12 -9.13
CA ALA A 43 0.89 -9.79 -9.95
C ALA A 43 0.84 -11.27 -9.49
N ASP A 44 -0.27 -11.67 -8.91
CA ASP A 44 -0.53 -13.04 -8.48
C ASP A 44 -1.19 -13.82 -9.63
N PRO A 45 -0.76 -15.06 -9.93
CA PRO A 45 -1.36 -15.86 -10.99
C PRO A 45 -2.68 -16.54 -10.58
N GLY A 46 -3.15 -16.36 -9.34
CA GLY A 46 -4.41 -16.91 -8.82
C GLY A 46 -4.23 -18.13 -7.91
N ASP A 47 -2.98 -18.54 -7.64
CA ASP A 47 -2.65 -19.63 -6.71
C ASP A 47 -2.20 -19.12 -5.32
N GLY A 48 -2.15 -17.80 -5.13
CA GLY A 48 -1.73 -17.18 -3.87
C GLY A 48 -0.21 -17.10 -3.70
N SER A 49 0.58 -17.45 -4.72
CA SER A 49 2.05 -17.37 -4.69
C SER A 49 2.59 -15.98 -5.02
N GLY A 50 1.71 -15.05 -5.41
CA GLY A 50 2.06 -13.69 -5.78
C GLY A 50 2.79 -12.96 -4.66
N ARG A 51 3.90 -12.32 -5.01
CA ARG A 51 4.69 -11.48 -4.10
C ARG A 51 5.16 -10.23 -4.80
N TYR A 52 5.40 -9.19 -4.01
CA TYR A 52 6.06 -7.99 -4.52
C TYR A 52 7.46 -8.33 -5.00
N MET A 53 7.74 -7.97 -6.25
CA MET A 53 9.02 -8.16 -6.91
C MET A 53 9.61 -6.80 -7.23
N LYS A 54 10.91 -6.62 -6.96
CA LYS A 54 11.62 -5.38 -7.29
C LYS A 54 11.64 -5.13 -8.79
N VAL A 55 11.34 -3.91 -9.19
CA VAL A 55 11.49 -3.46 -10.58
C VAL A 55 12.97 -3.42 -10.94
N LYS A 56 13.30 -3.90 -12.15
CA LYS A 56 14.66 -3.92 -12.71
C LYS A 56 14.72 -3.00 -13.92
N GLY A 57 15.91 -2.44 -14.19
CA GLY A 57 16.13 -1.55 -15.33
C GLY A 57 16.13 -0.08 -14.93
N ASN A 58 15.73 0.78 -15.87
CA ASN A 58 15.70 2.22 -15.66
C ASN A 58 14.65 2.60 -14.60
N PRO A 59 14.92 3.60 -13.73
CA PRO A 59 13.93 4.15 -12.82
C PRO A 59 12.67 4.62 -13.56
N GLN A 60 11.51 4.24 -13.03
CA GLN A 60 10.21 4.69 -13.52
C GLN A 60 9.50 5.50 -12.43
N TYR A 61 8.69 6.46 -12.85
CA TYR A 61 8.11 7.49 -12.00
C TYR A 61 6.62 7.68 -12.24
N LEU A 62 5.94 8.08 -11.17
CA LEU A 62 4.56 8.55 -11.15
C LEU A 62 4.55 9.94 -10.52
N ASN A 63 3.88 10.89 -11.15
CA ASN A 63 3.61 12.21 -10.61
C ASN A 63 2.11 12.35 -10.36
N LEU A 64 1.73 12.65 -9.11
CA LEU A 64 0.36 12.91 -8.70
C LEU A 64 0.21 14.40 -8.42
N GLU A 65 -0.50 15.11 -9.30
CA GLU A 65 -0.66 16.56 -9.20
C GLU A 65 -1.91 16.93 -8.40
N ARG A 66 -1.88 18.10 -7.74
CA ARG A 66 -3.06 18.65 -7.04
C ARG A 66 -4.21 18.97 -8.00
N SER A 67 -3.94 19.10 -9.30
CA SER A 67 -4.92 19.24 -10.37
C SER A 67 -5.75 17.96 -10.62
N GLY A 68 -5.34 16.82 -10.04
CA GLY A 68 -5.91 15.51 -10.32
C GLY A 68 -5.28 14.82 -11.55
N GLN A 69 -4.21 15.38 -12.14
CA GLN A 69 -3.49 14.73 -13.23
C GLN A 69 -2.52 13.67 -12.72
N MET A 70 -2.41 12.57 -13.47
CA MET A 70 -1.40 11.52 -13.31
C MET A 70 -0.46 11.55 -14.51
N ASN A 71 0.84 11.66 -14.24
CA ASN A 71 1.87 11.72 -15.27
C ASN A 71 3.02 10.76 -14.93
N GLY A 72 3.87 10.43 -15.92
CA GLY A 72 5.05 9.59 -15.75
C GLY A 72 4.99 8.28 -16.55
N ASP A 73 6.04 7.49 -16.43
CA ASP A 73 6.28 6.28 -17.20
C ASP A 73 6.03 4.99 -16.41
N ALA A 74 5.83 5.07 -15.09
CA ALA A 74 5.49 3.90 -14.27
C ALA A 74 4.09 3.35 -14.57
N LEU A 75 3.12 4.22 -14.87
CA LEU A 75 1.71 3.89 -15.09
C LEU A 75 1.12 4.75 -16.23
N SER A 76 1.72 4.68 -17.42
CA SER A 76 1.46 5.58 -18.55
C SER A 76 0.02 5.55 -19.11
N ASP A 77 -0.71 4.47 -18.85
CA ASP A 77 -2.12 4.31 -19.22
C ASP A 77 -3.06 5.20 -18.38
N LEU A 78 -2.66 5.55 -17.15
CA LEU A 78 -3.49 6.32 -16.23
C LEU A 78 -3.37 7.81 -16.54
N GLN A 79 -4.49 8.54 -16.49
CA GLN A 79 -4.53 9.95 -16.88
C GLN A 79 -4.88 10.88 -15.72
N THR A 80 -5.95 10.57 -14.99
CA THR A 80 -6.44 11.41 -13.90
C THR A 80 -6.79 10.56 -12.69
N PHE A 81 -6.80 11.19 -11.52
CA PHE A 81 -7.28 10.60 -10.29
C PHE A 81 -8.11 11.60 -9.48
N LYS A 82 -8.99 11.04 -8.65
CA LYS A 82 -9.76 11.77 -7.65
C LYS A 82 -9.79 10.98 -6.35
N ILE A 83 -9.36 11.59 -5.25
CA ILE A 83 -9.46 10.98 -3.93
C ILE A 83 -10.93 10.95 -3.53
N LEU A 84 -11.45 9.77 -3.20
CA LEU A 84 -12.84 9.60 -2.75
C LEU A 84 -12.91 9.57 -1.22
N ASP A 85 -11.98 8.86 -0.59
CA ASP A 85 -11.89 8.71 0.86
C ASP A 85 -10.44 8.38 1.27
N SER A 86 -10.21 8.02 2.54
CA SER A 86 -8.88 7.75 3.09
C SER A 86 -8.16 6.53 2.53
N VAL A 87 -8.86 5.64 1.81
CA VAL A 87 -8.33 4.37 1.29
C VAL A 87 -8.63 4.15 -0.20
N THR A 88 -9.49 4.96 -0.81
CA THR A 88 -9.95 4.79 -2.18
C THR A 88 -9.75 6.06 -3.01
N MET A 89 -9.22 5.89 -4.21
CA MET A 89 -9.22 6.90 -5.26
C MET A 89 -9.89 6.35 -6.51
N GLU A 90 -10.55 7.23 -7.26
CA GLU A 90 -11.00 6.93 -8.60
C GLU A 90 -9.88 7.27 -9.59
N VAL A 91 -9.57 6.37 -10.52
CA VAL A 91 -8.52 6.56 -11.52
C VAL A 91 -9.06 6.33 -12.92
N TYR A 92 -8.86 7.27 -13.82
CA TYR A 92 -9.23 7.13 -15.22
C TYR A 92 -8.13 6.44 -16.03
N SER A 93 -8.48 5.34 -16.71
CA SER A 93 -7.62 4.62 -17.65
C SER A 93 -7.95 5.01 -19.09
N LYS A 94 -6.92 5.30 -19.88
CA LYS A 94 -7.06 5.56 -21.31
C LYS A 94 -7.46 4.30 -22.07
N SER A 95 -6.86 3.16 -21.75
CA SER A 95 -7.13 1.87 -22.41
C SER A 95 -8.56 1.38 -22.17
N TYR A 96 -9.08 1.55 -20.96
CA TYR A 96 -10.44 1.11 -20.63
C TYR A 96 -11.51 2.20 -20.84
N MET A 97 -11.10 3.45 -21.12
CA MET A 97 -11.97 4.61 -21.29
C MET A 97 -12.98 4.80 -20.13
N ARG A 98 -12.54 4.51 -18.91
CA ARG A 98 -13.38 4.58 -17.72
C ARG A 98 -12.57 4.84 -16.47
N SER A 99 -13.29 5.35 -15.48
CA SER A 99 -12.85 5.43 -14.09
C SER A 99 -12.95 4.08 -13.39
N ILE A 100 -11.93 3.74 -12.61
CA ILE A 100 -11.80 2.49 -11.87
C ILE A 100 -11.35 2.82 -10.44
N PRO A 101 -11.94 2.20 -9.40
CA PRO A 101 -11.54 2.46 -8.02
C PRO A 101 -10.22 1.74 -7.70
N TYR A 102 -9.20 2.51 -7.34
CA TYR A 102 -7.95 2.00 -6.80
C TYR A 102 -7.96 2.16 -5.29
N ARG A 103 -7.54 1.11 -4.58
CA ARG A 103 -7.16 1.26 -3.18
C ARG A 103 -5.77 1.87 -3.10
N TYR A 104 -5.53 2.69 -2.08
CA TYR A 104 -4.22 3.27 -1.85
C TYR A 104 -3.86 3.36 -0.38
N LYS A 105 -2.56 3.43 -0.13
CA LYS A 105 -1.98 3.73 1.17
C LYS A 105 -0.79 4.66 0.98
N VAL A 106 -0.76 5.76 1.72
CA VAL A 106 0.31 6.76 1.64
C VAL A 106 0.92 7.03 3.01
N SER A 107 2.23 7.24 3.03
CA SER A 107 2.99 7.76 4.17
C SER A 107 3.94 8.87 3.71
N ALA A 108 4.69 9.44 4.65
CA ALA A 108 5.74 10.42 4.32
C ALA A 108 6.71 9.91 3.24
N ARG A 109 6.97 8.61 3.13
CA ARG A 109 7.97 8.04 2.21
C ARG A 109 7.46 7.01 1.23
N SER A 110 6.28 6.43 1.45
CA SER A 110 5.77 5.34 0.63
C SER A 110 4.39 5.66 0.05
N LEU A 111 4.16 5.14 -1.15
CA LEU A 111 2.84 5.08 -1.78
C LEU A 111 2.63 3.65 -2.26
N THR A 112 1.48 3.09 -1.93
CA THR A 112 1.00 1.83 -2.49
C THR A 112 -0.29 2.10 -3.25
N LEU A 113 -0.38 1.61 -4.48
CA LEU A 113 -1.58 1.63 -5.31
C LEU A 113 -1.99 0.20 -5.63
N ASN A 114 -3.26 -0.13 -5.43
CA ASN A 114 -3.85 -1.43 -5.74
C ASN A 114 -5.05 -1.23 -6.67
N PRO A 115 -4.92 -1.57 -7.97
CA PRO A 115 -6.07 -1.68 -8.86
C PRO A 115 -7.08 -2.70 -8.33
N PRO A 116 -8.33 -2.68 -8.82
CA PRO A 116 -9.20 -3.83 -8.69
C PRO A 116 -8.73 -4.90 -9.67
N CYS A 117 -8.40 -6.07 -9.14
CA CYS A 117 -7.95 -7.23 -9.87
C CYS A 117 -8.56 -8.48 -9.24
N PHE A 118 -8.82 -9.50 -10.06
CA PHE A 118 -9.38 -10.77 -9.59
C PHE A 118 -8.34 -11.49 -8.72
N GLU A 119 -7.10 -11.52 -9.19
CA GLU A 119 -5.93 -11.98 -8.46
C GLU A 119 -5.17 -10.79 -7.86
N GLY A 120 -4.37 -11.01 -6.81
CA GLY A 120 -3.64 -9.94 -6.12
C GLY A 120 -2.71 -9.15 -7.05
N CYS A 121 -2.88 -7.83 -7.10
CA CYS A 121 -2.03 -6.94 -7.88
C CYS A 121 -1.71 -5.64 -7.11
N GLY A 122 -0.59 -4.99 -7.44
CA GLY A 122 -0.27 -3.71 -6.83
C GLY A 122 1.08 -3.13 -7.21
N TYR A 123 1.24 -1.86 -6.87
CA TYR A 123 2.42 -1.06 -7.16
C TYR A 123 2.90 -0.41 -5.87
N ARG A 124 4.20 -0.45 -5.60
CA ARG A 124 4.83 0.24 -4.48
C ARG A 124 5.83 1.26 -5.00
N PHE A 125 5.79 2.41 -4.36
CA PHE A 125 6.63 3.54 -4.69
C PHE A 125 7.30 4.09 -3.44
N VAL A 126 8.42 4.77 -3.66
CA VAL A 126 9.08 5.64 -2.67
C VAL A 126 9.04 7.08 -3.15
N ARG A 127 8.94 8.02 -2.21
CA ARG A 127 8.97 9.44 -2.53
C ARG A 127 10.33 9.84 -3.11
N GLU A 128 10.32 10.70 -4.12
CA GLU A 128 11.50 11.38 -4.67
C GLU A 128 11.56 12.83 -4.21
#